data_AF-A0A6G1SW56-F1
#
_entry.id   AF-A0A6G1SW56-F1
#
_cell.length_a   1.000
_cell.length_b   1.000
_cell.length_c   1.000
_cell.angle_alpha   90.00
_cell.angle_beta   90.00
_cell.angle_gamma   90.00
#
_symmetry.space_group_name_H-M   'P 1'
#
loop_
_entity.id
_entity.type
_entity.pdbx_description
1 polymer ?
#
loop_
_entity_poly.entity_id
_entity_poly.type
_entity_poly.pdbx_seq_one_letter_code
_entity_poly.pdbx_strand_id
1 'polypeptide(L)'
;MLAWTGRVAVLGWLAVALVSAGGWYVTGTRIARIAGGGDLAPAAGALAAAVAVTLVWRWATDDRREASLSRGLCPVCDAPLEWRHEHADGHTRGLVAAECPRCAFAHAEEGDCPDCAA
;
A
#
# COMPACT_ATOMS: atom_id res chain seq x y z
N MET A 1 3.92 23.34 -2.49
CA MET A 1 2.68 22.82 -1.86
C MET A 1 2.69 21.30 -1.62
N LEU A 2 3.44 20.48 -2.38
CA LEU A 2 3.55 19.01 -2.21
C LEU A 2 4.11 18.52 -0.85
N ALA A 3 4.96 19.30 -0.17
CA ALA A 3 5.57 18.87 1.09
C ALA A 3 4.59 18.82 2.28
N TRP A 4 3.45 19.53 2.20
CA TRP A 4 2.47 19.59 3.29
C TRP A 4 1.55 18.38 3.30
N THR A 5 1.11 17.93 2.11
CA THR A 5 0.28 16.72 1.96
C THR A 5 1.02 15.46 2.38
N GLY A 6 2.32 15.36 2.09
CA GLY A 6 3.15 14.21 2.50
C GLY A 6 3.24 14.05 4.03
N ARG A 7 3.37 15.15 4.78
CA ARG A 7 3.43 15.11 6.25
C ARG A 7 2.10 14.71 6.89
N VAL A 8 0.99 15.21 6.35
CA VAL A 8 -0.36 14.86 6.82
C VAL A 8 -0.66 13.38 6.56
N ALA A 9 -0.28 12.85 5.39
CA ALA A 9 -0.44 11.44 5.07
C ALA A 9 0.35 10.52 6.03
N VAL A 10 1.61 10.87 6.33
CA VAL A 10 2.45 10.11 7.28
C VAL A 10 1.84 10.12 8.69
N LEU A 11 1.40 11.27 9.18
CA LEU A 11 0.75 11.38 10.49
C LEU A 11 -0.57 10.60 10.56
N GLY A 12 -1.36 10.62 9.48
CA GLY A 12 -2.58 9.82 9.38
C GLY A 12 -2.30 8.32 9.51
N TRP A 13 -1.34 7.80 8.74
CA TRP A 13 -0.95 6.39 8.81
C TRP A 13 -0.36 5.98 10.16
N LEU A 14 0.43 6.87 10.80
CA LEU A 14 0.93 6.66 12.16
C LEU A 14 -0.22 6.54 13.17
N ALA A 15 -1.23 7.42 13.09
CA ALA A 15 -2.39 7.36 13.97
C ALA A 15 -3.17 6.05 13.79
N VAL A 16 -3.41 5.63 12.54
CA VAL A 16 -4.08 4.36 12.22
C VAL A 16 -3.28 3.16 12.77
N ALA A 17 -1.96 3.15 12.61
CA ALA A 17 -1.11 2.09 13.12
C ALA A 17 -1.15 1.99 14.66
N LEU A 18 -1.08 3.12 15.37
CA LEU A 18 -1.14 3.17 16.84
C LEU A 18 -2.48 2.69 17.38
N VAL A 19 -3.58 3.17 16.80
CA VAL A 19 -4.94 2.76 17.21
C VAL A 19 -5.16 1.28 16.95
N SER A 20 -4.74 0.79 15.77
CA SER A 20 -4.85 -0.62 15.41
C SER A 20 -4.02 -1.50 16.34
N ALA A 21 -2.75 -1.14 16.58
CA ALA A 21 -1.87 -1.89 17.47
C ALA A 21 -2.42 -1.98 18.89
N GLY A 22 -2.87 -0.85 19.46
CA GLY A 22 -3.45 -0.81 20.81
C GLY A 22 -4.73 -1.63 20.92
N GLY A 23 -5.64 -1.50 19.94
CA GLY A 23 -6.90 -2.25 19.92
C GLY A 23 -6.67 -3.76 19.82
N TRP A 24 -5.77 -4.20 18.94
CA TRP A 24 -5.45 -5.62 18.77
C TRP A 24 -4.65 -6.19 19.93
N TYR A 25 -3.78 -5.40 20.57
CA TYR A 25 -3.10 -5.81 21.80
C TYR A 25 -4.09 -6.10 22.93
N VAL A 26 -5.01 -5.18 23.21
CA VAL A 26 -6.01 -5.34 24.27
C VAL A 26 -6.93 -6.52 23.97
N THR A 27 -7.39 -6.63 22.73
CA THR A 27 -8.27 -7.73 22.29
C THR A 27 -7.57 -9.09 22.42
N GLY A 28 -6.35 -9.23 21.89
CA GLY A 28 -5.58 -10.48 21.96
C GLY A 28 -5.27 -10.90 23.40
N THR A 29 -4.88 -9.94 24.25
CA THR A 29 -4.65 -10.19 25.68
C THR A 29 -5.92 -10.66 26.38
N ARG A 30 -7.07 -10.04 26.10
CA ARG A 30 -8.34 -10.40 26.72
C ARG A 30 -8.80 -11.80 26.30
N ILE A 31 -8.69 -12.14 25.01
CA ILE A 31 -9.02 -13.47 24.49
C ILE A 31 -8.15 -14.54 25.16
N ALA A 32 -6.84 -14.32 25.23
CA ALA A 32 -5.92 -15.27 25.84
C ALA A 32 -6.20 -15.51 27.34
N ARG A 33 -6.57 -14.45 28.08
CA ARG A 33 -6.99 -14.58 29.49
C ARG A 33 -8.27 -15.39 29.64
N ILE A 34 -9.27 -15.16 28.78
CA ILE A 34 -10.54 -15.91 28.80
C ILE A 34 -10.30 -17.39 28.48
N ALA A 35 -9.33 -17.69 27.60
CA ALA A 35 -8.95 -19.06 27.24
C ALA A 35 -8.06 -19.77 28.29
N GLY A 36 -7.81 -19.16 29.45
CA GLY A 36 -6.98 -19.75 30.52
C GLY A 36 -5.47 -19.59 30.34
N GLY A 37 -5.01 -18.89 29.29
CA GLY A 37 -3.59 -18.64 29.01
C GLY A 37 -3.08 -17.35 29.66
N GLY A 38 -3.33 -17.14 30.95
CA GLY A 38 -3.04 -15.88 31.66
C GLY A 38 -1.60 -15.38 31.50
N ASP A 39 -0.62 -16.28 31.65
CA ASP A 39 0.81 -15.95 31.54
C ASP A 39 1.26 -15.64 30.10
N LEU A 40 0.57 -16.21 29.10
CA LEU A 40 0.84 -16.00 27.68
C LEU A 40 0.04 -14.84 27.10
N ALA A 41 -0.90 -14.25 27.85
CA ALA A 41 -1.78 -13.21 27.35
C ALA A 41 -1.07 -11.97 26.81
N PRO A 42 0.00 -11.46 27.45
CA PRO A 42 0.77 -10.34 26.88
C PRO A 42 1.43 -10.70 25.54
N ALA A 43 1.94 -11.93 25.41
CA ALA A 43 2.55 -12.41 24.17
C ALA A 43 1.51 -12.55 23.05
N ALA A 44 0.32 -13.06 23.36
CA ALA A 44 -0.80 -13.14 22.41
C ALA A 44 -1.26 -11.74 21.95
N GLY A 45 -1.35 -10.78 22.88
CA GLY A 45 -1.64 -9.39 22.55
C GLY A 45 -0.57 -8.77 21.65
N ALA A 46 0.72 -8.97 21.97
CA ALA A 46 1.82 -8.46 21.17
C ALA A 46 1.84 -9.04 19.74
N LEU A 47 1.57 -10.34 19.59
CA LEU A 47 1.44 -10.98 18.28
C LEU A 47 0.28 -10.41 17.48
N ALA A 48 -0.90 -10.26 18.09
CA ALA A 48 -2.06 -9.66 17.42
C ALA A 48 -1.76 -8.22 16.95
N ALA A 49 -1.10 -7.42 17.79
CA ALA A 49 -0.68 -6.07 17.42
C ALA A 49 0.35 -6.07 16.28
N ALA A 50 1.34 -6.96 16.31
CA ALA A 50 2.35 -7.08 15.25
C ALA A 50 1.71 -7.43 13.89
N VAL A 51 0.75 -8.37 13.88
CA VAL A 51 -0.01 -8.72 12.68
C VAL A 51 -0.79 -7.50 12.17
N ALA A 52 -1.51 -6.80 13.06
CA ALA A 52 -2.27 -5.61 12.68
C ALA A 52 -1.39 -4.51 12.09
N VAL A 53 -0.25 -4.19 12.72
CA VAL A 53 0.71 -3.21 12.20
C VAL A 53 1.25 -3.62 10.83
N THR A 54 1.54 -4.91 10.64
CA THR A 54 2.02 -5.42 9.34
C THR A 54 0.97 -5.26 8.25
N LEU A 55 -0.30 -5.53 8.55
CA LEU A 55 -1.40 -5.36 7.61
C LEU A 55 -1.62 -3.88 7.26
N VAL A 56 -1.60 -2.99 8.26
CA VAL A 56 -1.71 -1.54 8.05
C VAL A 56 -0.54 -1.04 7.20
N TRP A 57 0.68 -1.49 7.46
CA TRP A 57 1.85 -1.12 6.67
C TRP A 57 1.72 -1.55 5.22
N ARG A 58 1.30 -2.80 4.95
CA ARG A 58 1.05 -3.29 3.58
C ARG A 58 0.02 -2.44 2.86
N TRP A 59 -1.09 -2.14 3.53
CA TRP A 59 -2.13 -1.32 2.93
C TRP A 59 -1.64 0.10 2.62
N ALA A 60 -0.89 0.71 3.53
CA ALA A 60 -0.28 2.02 3.31
C ALA A 60 0.72 2.01 2.15
N THR A 61 1.49 0.93 1.97
CA THR A 61 2.42 0.82 0.83
C THR A 61 1.69 0.64 -0.49
N ASP A 62 0.59 -0.12 -0.51
CA ASP A 62 -0.23 -0.31 -1.71
C ASP A 62 -0.93 0.99 -2.10
N ASP A 63 -1.54 1.68 -1.13
CA ASP A 63 -2.18 3.00 -1.34
C ASP A 63 -1.17 4.04 -1.86
N ARG A 64 0.04 4.08 -1.28
CA ARG A 64 1.12 4.93 -1.79
C ARG A 64 1.50 4.55 -3.22
N ARG A 65 1.58 3.25 -3.53
CA ARG A 65 1.95 2.78 -4.86
C ARG A 65 0.93 3.23 -5.89
N GLU A 66 -0.35 3.03 -5.63
CA GLU A 66 -1.46 3.45 -6.49
C GLU A 66 -1.53 4.97 -6.64
N ALA A 67 -1.36 5.72 -5.54
CA ALA A 67 -1.30 7.17 -5.57
C ALA A 67 -0.08 7.72 -6.34
N SER A 68 1.06 7.03 -6.34
CA SER A 68 2.22 7.41 -7.15
C SER A 68 2.01 7.09 -8.63
N LEU A 69 1.50 5.90 -8.96
CA LEU A 69 1.23 5.47 -10.33
C LEU A 69 0.19 6.39 -11.01
N SER A 70 -0.91 6.70 -10.35
CA SER A 70 -1.94 7.64 -10.85
C SER A 70 -1.42 9.07 -11.09
N ARG A 71 -0.29 9.44 -10.48
CA ARG A 71 0.40 10.72 -10.72
C ARG A 71 1.53 10.62 -11.74
N GLY A 72 1.74 9.45 -12.34
CA GLY A 72 2.85 9.20 -13.28
C GLY A 72 4.22 9.22 -12.61
N LEU A 73 4.30 8.91 -11.30
CA LEU A 73 5.52 8.94 -10.52
C LEU A 73 5.91 7.52 -10.05
N CYS A 74 7.21 7.26 -9.99
CA CYS A 74 7.74 6.01 -9.49
C CYS A 74 7.48 5.89 -7.97
N PRO A 75 6.87 4.80 -7.48
CA PRO A 75 6.56 4.64 -6.05
C PRO A 75 7.80 4.46 -5.17
N VAL A 76 8.97 4.16 -5.76
CA VAL A 76 10.22 3.89 -5.04
C VAL A 76 11.07 5.16 -4.90
N CYS A 77 11.24 5.93 -5.98
CA CYS A 77 12.17 7.06 -6.03
C CYS A 77 11.51 8.41 -6.42
N ASP A 78 10.19 8.44 -6.58
CA ASP A 78 9.39 9.62 -6.96
C ASP A 78 9.80 10.29 -8.28
N ALA A 79 10.60 9.61 -9.12
CA ALA A 79 10.96 10.06 -10.46
C ALA A 79 9.78 9.88 -11.43
N PRO A 80 9.64 10.73 -12.46
CA PRO A 80 8.61 10.53 -13.49
C PRO A 80 8.78 9.17 -14.17
N LEU A 81 7.65 8.52 -14.46
CA LEU A 81 7.58 7.24 -15.18
C LEU A 81 7.50 7.48 -16.68
N GLU A 82 8.15 6.61 -17.45
CA GLU A 82 7.98 6.51 -18.89
C GLU A 82 6.88 5.49 -19.17
N TRP A 83 5.78 5.97 -19.75
CA TRP A 83 4.63 5.14 -20.10
C TRP A 83 4.74 4.67 -21.55
N ARG A 84 4.63 3.36 -21.76
CA ARG A 84 4.59 2.71 -23.07
C ARG A 84 3.26 1.98 -23.19
N HIS A 85 2.57 2.21 -24.30
CA HIS A 85 1.35 1.49 -24.64
C HIS A 85 1.68 0.45 -25.70
N GLU A 86 1.39 -0.82 -25.41
CA GLU A 86 1.45 -1.90 -26.37
C GLU A 86 0.05 -2.44 -26.66
N HIS A 87 -0.27 -2.54 -27.95
CA HIS A 87 -1.49 -3.16 -28.45
C HIS A 87 -1.15 -4.45 -29.16
N ALA A 88 -1.95 -5.49 -28.93
CA ALA A 88 -2.07 -6.55 -29.91
C ALA A 88 -2.95 -6.02 -31.06
N ASP A 89 -2.51 -6.18 -32.31
CA ASP A 89 -3.21 -5.66 -33.50
C ASP A 89 -4.71 -6.01 -33.45
N GLY A 90 -5.56 -4.97 -33.55
CA GLY A 90 -7.02 -5.13 -33.60
C GLY A 90 -7.75 -5.20 -32.25
N HIS A 91 -7.06 -4.97 -31.12
CA HIS A 91 -7.67 -4.96 -29.78
C HIS A 91 -7.71 -3.56 -29.16
N THR A 92 -8.87 -3.20 -28.58
CA THR A 92 -9.08 -1.95 -27.84
C THR A 92 -8.51 -1.98 -26.42
N ARG A 93 -8.19 -3.18 -25.92
CA ARG A 93 -7.42 -3.41 -24.69
C ARG A 93 -5.95 -3.59 -25.00
N GLY A 94 -5.11 -2.95 -24.21
CA GLY A 94 -3.66 -2.99 -24.37
C GLY A 94 -2.96 -3.13 -23.02
N LEU A 95 -1.69 -3.49 -23.08
CA LEU A 95 -0.78 -3.45 -21.94
C LEU A 95 -0.27 -2.02 -21.79
N VAL A 96 -0.54 -1.42 -20.65
CA VAL A 96 0.05 -0.16 -20.22
C VAL A 96 1.26 -0.50 -19.36
N ALA A 97 2.45 -0.30 -19.91
CA ALA A 97 3.70 -0.50 -19.21
C ALA A 97 4.27 0.84 -18.73
N ALA A 98 4.73 0.89 -17.49
CA ALA A 98 5.42 2.02 -16.90
C ALA A 98 6.80 1.57 -16.42
N GLU A 99 7.84 2.25 -16.89
CA GLU A 99 9.22 2.00 -16.49
C GLU A 99 9.82 3.24 -15.82
N CYS A 100 10.58 3.01 -14.75
CA CYS A 100 11.34 4.07 -14.08
C CYS A 100 12.80 4.06 -14.54
N PRO A 101 13.29 5.14 -15.18
CA PRO A 101 14.67 5.19 -15.67
C PRO A 101 15.73 5.27 -14.55
N ARG A 102 15.32 5.50 -13.29
CA ARG A 102 16.24 5.69 -12.16
C ARG A 102 16.48 4.46 -11.30
N CYS A 103 15.46 3.63 -11.09
CA CYS A 103 15.52 2.53 -10.12
C CYS A 103 15.07 1.17 -10.69
N ALA A 104 14.91 1.08 -12.02
CA ALA A 104 14.46 -0.12 -12.71
C ALA A 104 13.11 -0.68 -12.22
N PHE A 105 12.30 0.15 -11.54
CA PHE A 105 10.92 -0.19 -11.25
C PHE A 105 10.15 -0.32 -12.57
N ALA A 106 9.49 -1.46 -12.76
CA ALA A 106 8.60 -1.72 -13.88
C ALA A 106 7.23 -2.12 -13.35
N HIS A 107 6.19 -1.63 -14.01
CA HIS A 107 4.80 -1.97 -13.73
C HIS A 107 4.10 -2.16 -15.07
N ALA A 108 3.28 -3.20 -15.18
CA ALA A 108 2.42 -3.40 -16.33
C ALA A 108 1.02 -3.73 -15.81
N GLU A 109 0.02 -3.08 -16.39
CA GLU A 109 -1.38 -3.37 -16.16
C GLU A 109 -2.14 -3.42 -17.48
N GLU A 110 -3.21 -4.20 -17.53
CA GLU A 110 -4.11 -4.24 -18.67
C GLU A 110 -5.11 -3.10 -18.52
N GLY A 111 -5.23 -2.26 -19.54
CA GLY A 111 -6.09 -1.08 -19.52
C GLY A 111 -6.80 -0.84 -20.85
N ASP A 112 -7.88 -0.08 -20.78
CA ASP A 112 -8.54 0.46 -21.97
C ASP A 112 -7.79 1.74 -22.40
N CYS A 113 -7.31 1.80 -23.64
CA CYS A 113 -6.63 2.98 -24.15
C CYS A 113 -7.67 4.00 -24.66
N PRO A 114 -7.78 5.20 -24.07
CA PRO A 114 -8.77 6.19 -24.49
C PRO A 114 -8.55 6.66 -25.94
N ASP A 115 -7.30 6.66 -26.41
CA ASP A 115 -6.96 7.04 -27.78
C ASP A 115 -7.33 5.96 -28.81
N CYS A 116 -7.55 4.70 -28.39
CA CYS A 116 -7.97 3.61 -29.28
C CYS A 116 -9.49 3.42 -29.35
N ALA A 117 -10.26 4.11 -28.49
CA ALA A 117 -11.72 4.10 -28.51
C ALA A 117 -12.32 5.21 -29.40
N ALA A 118 -11.47 6.09 -29.95
CA ALA A 118 -11.84 7.18 -30.87
C ALA A 118 -11.72 6.76 -32.34
#